data_AF-A0AAN0K1L1-F1
#
_entry.id   AF-A0AAN0K1L1-F1
#
_cell.length_a   1.000
_cell.length_b   1.000
_cell.length_c   1.000
_cell.angle_alpha   90.00
_cell.angle_beta   90.00
_cell.angle_gamma   90.00
#
_symmetry.space_group_name_H-M   'P 1'
#
loop_
_entity.id
_entity.type
_entity.pdbx_description
1 polymer ?
#
loop_
_entity_poly.entity_id
_entity_poly.type
_entity_poly.pdbx_seq_one_letter_code
_entity_poly.pdbx_strand_id
1 'polypeptide(L)'
;MSLSDPVNINRSPPTAPFPPTQNSTFRGDIAHKAMTECTGMIKDYGIDNIHFLVDKLLEHKIISERKKKEITDGYTRQTAGERMDELLHIISSSIKMDGEVFGIFIDILREEGTRVTNALAGKLMEKYKE
;
A
#
# COMPACT_ATOMS: atom_id res chain seq x y z
N MET A 1 36.02 48.00 9.69
CA MET A 1 34.62 47.89 9.20
C MET A 1 34.43 46.48 8.71
N SER A 2 33.76 45.66 9.53
CA SER A 2 33.33 44.32 9.15
C SER A 2 32.17 44.43 8.18
N LEU A 3 32.17 43.64 7.10
CA LEU A 3 30.96 43.32 6.37
C LEU A 3 31.02 41.85 5.97
N SER A 4 30.02 41.13 6.46
CA SER A 4 29.89 39.69 6.61
C SER A 4 29.71 38.93 5.30
N ASP A 5 30.19 37.69 5.28
CA ASP A 5 29.82 36.67 4.29
C ASP A 5 28.30 36.44 4.25
N PRO A 6 27.72 36.16 3.07
CA PRO A 6 26.55 35.31 2.99
C PRO A 6 26.98 33.88 2.65
N VAL A 7 27.06 33.06 3.70
CA VAL A 7 27.00 31.61 3.61
C VAL A 7 25.64 31.24 2.98
N ASN A 8 25.65 30.82 1.71
CA ASN A 8 24.48 30.26 1.06
C ASN A 8 24.32 28.78 1.46
N ILE A 9 23.72 28.57 2.64
CA ILE A 9 23.13 27.30 3.04
C ILE A 9 21.78 27.20 2.33
N ASN A 10 21.68 26.35 1.30
CA ASN A 10 20.50 25.56 0.93
C ASN A 10 20.73 24.86 -0.41
N ARG A 11 21.71 23.95 -0.46
CA ARG A 11 21.69 22.88 -1.46
C ARG A 11 21.04 21.68 -0.79
N SER A 12 19.75 21.45 -1.07
CA SER A 12 19.11 20.18 -0.79
C SER A 12 20.01 19.05 -1.32
N PRO A 13 20.13 17.92 -0.60
CA PRO A 13 20.92 16.81 -1.13
C PRO A 13 20.33 16.40 -2.47
N PRO A 14 21.14 15.93 -3.44
CA PRO A 14 20.57 15.27 -4.60
C PRO A 14 19.75 14.11 -4.05
N THR A 15 18.44 14.11 -4.31
CA THR A 15 17.56 12.98 -4.07
C THR A 15 18.28 11.78 -4.65
N ALA A 16 18.80 10.90 -3.79
CA ALA A 16 19.41 9.68 -4.24
C ALA A 16 18.40 9.01 -5.18
N PRO A 17 18.83 8.47 -6.33
CA PRO A 17 17.98 7.57 -7.07
C PRO A 17 17.55 6.51 -6.07
N PHE A 18 16.24 6.37 -5.86
CA PHE A 18 15.70 5.20 -5.18
C PHE A 18 16.44 3.99 -5.76
N PRO A 19 17.02 3.10 -4.92
CA PRO A 19 17.63 1.89 -5.46
C PRO A 19 16.59 1.26 -6.39
N PRO A 20 16.98 0.73 -7.56
CA PRO A 20 16.06 -0.04 -8.37
C PRO A 20 15.52 -1.12 -7.43
N THR A 21 14.26 -0.96 -7.02
CA THR A 21 13.48 -2.00 -6.36
C THR A 21 13.71 -3.22 -7.22
N GLN A 22 14.20 -4.30 -6.61
CA GLN A 22 14.48 -5.52 -7.36
C GLN A 22 13.25 -5.79 -8.23
N ASN A 23 13.41 -5.70 -9.56
CA ASN A 23 12.37 -5.89 -10.56
C ASN A 23 11.95 -7.38 -10.60
N SER A 24 11.58 -7.95 -9.45
CA SER A 24 10.66 -9.07 -9.44
C SER A 24 9.29 -8.49 -9.75
N THR A 25 9.02 -8.26 -11.04
CA THR A 25 7.66 -8.01 -11.48
C THR A 25 6.85 -9.21 -11.03
N PHE A 26 6.06 -9.04 -9.97
CA PHE A 26 5.19 -10.12 -9.49
C PHE A 26 4.28 -10.52 -10.63
N ARG A 27 4.06 -11.82 -10.78
CA ARG A 27 3.15 -12.32 -11.80
C ARG A 27 1.73 -11.98 -11.37
N GLY A 28 1.13 -10.99 -12.02
CA GLY A 28 -0.13 -10.39 -11.60
C GLY A 28 -1.28 -11.40 -11.45
N ASP A 29 -1.31 -12.47 -12.24
CA ASP A 29 -2.33 -13.52 -12.13
C ASP A 29 -2.17 -14.38 -10.86
N ILE A 30 -0.94 -14.74 -10.50
CA ILE A 30 -0.63 -15.48 -9.26
C ILE A 30 -0.85 -14.58 -8.05
N ALA A 31 -0.39 -13.33 -8.12
CA ALA A 31 -0.57 -12.35 -7.05
C ALA A 31 -2.04 -12.02 -6.80
N HIS A 32 -2.84 -11.83 -7.85
CA HIS A 32 -4.29 -11.64 -7.76
C HIS A 32 -4.98 -12.85 -7.10
N LYS A 33 -4.58 -14.08 -7.48
CA LYS A 33 -5.09 -15.30 -6.86
C LYS A 33 -4.76 -15.36 -5.37
N ALA A 34 -3.48 -15.16 -5.00
CA ALA A 34 -3.03 -15.15 -3.62
C ALA A 34 -3.78 -14.08 -2.79
N MET A 35 -3.97 -12.88 -3.34
CA MET A 35 -4.75 -11.82 -2.71
C MET A 35 -6.20 -12.24 -2.48
N THR A 36 -6.86 -12.79 -3.50
CA THR A 36 -8.27 -13.19 -3.45
C THR A 36 -8.51 -14.31 -2.41
N GLU A 37 -7.62 -15.30 -2.34
CA GLU A 37 -7.70 -16.38 -1.36
C GLU A 37 -7.42 -15.89 0.06
N CYS A 38 -6.65 -14.82 0.22
CA CYS A 38 -6.37 -14.22 1.52
C CYS A 38 -7.40 -13.17 1.96
N THR A 39 -8.29 -12.69 1.09
CA THR A 39 -9.29 -11.65 1.42
C THR A 39 -10.05 -11.96 2.71
N GLY A 40 -10.51 -13.21 2.90
CA GLY A 40 -11.19 -13.62 4.13
C GLY A 40 -10.31 -13.47 5.36
N MET A 41 -9.06 -13.94 5.29
CA MET A 41 -8.09 -13.80 6.36
C MET A 41 -7.80 -12.32 6.68
N ILE A 42 -7.67 -11.45 5.68
CA ILE A 42 -7.42 -10.02 5.87
C ILE A 42 -8.53 -9.39 6.74
N LYS A 43 -9.78 -9.81 6.53
CA LYS A 43 -10.93 -9.36 7.33
C LYS A 43 -10.90 -9.93 8.75
N ASP A 44 -10.61 -11.22 8.88
CA ASP A 44 -10.56 -11.91 10.18
C ASP A 44 -9.42 -11.40 11.07
N TYR A 45 -8.33 -10.93 10.45
CA TYR A 45 -7.19 -10.34 11.14
C TYR A 45 -7.46 -8.95 11.70
N GLY A 46 -8.61 -8.32 11.39
CA GLY A 46 -8.99 -7.05 11.97
C GLY A 46 -8.02 -5.93 11.56
N ILE A 47 -7.77 -5.77 10.26
CA ILE A 47 -7.15 -4.52 9.79
C ILE A 47 -8.18 -3.41 9.99
N ASP A 48 -8.23 -2.86 11.19
CA ASP A 48 -9.18 -1.82 11.57
C ASP A 48 -8.77 -0.44 11.01
N ASN A 49 -7.52 -0.33 10.54
CA ASN A 49 -6.93 0.92 10.07
C ASN A 49 -7.08 1.10 8.55
N ILE A 50 -8.32 1.15 8.09
CA ILE A 50 -8.64 1.41 6.67
C ILE A 50 -8.05 2.74 6.18
N HIS A 51 -7.99 3.75 7.06
CA HIS A 51 -7.44 5.07 6.74
C HIS A 51 -5.96 5.00 6.40
N PHE A 52 -5.16 4.27 7.19
CA PHE A 52 -3.74 4.07 6.90
C PHE A 52 -3.52 3.41 5.54
N LEU A 53 -4.24 2.31 5.26
CA LEU A 53 -4.10 1.62 3.97
C LEU A 53 -4.45 2.54 2.80
N VAL A 54 -5.56 3.26 2.90
CA VAL A 54 -6.00 4.20 1.84
C VAL A 54 -4.98 5.32 1.64
N ASP A 55 -4.40 5.86 2.71
CA ASP A 55 -3.36 6.89 2.63
C ASP A 55 -2.11 6.38 1.93
N LYS A 56 -1.65 5.18 2.29
CA LYS A 56 -0.49 4.55 1.65
C LYS A 56 -0.73 4.21 0.18
N LEU A 57 -1.91 3.68 -0.15
CA LEU A 57 -2.26 3.39 -1.54
C LEU A 57 -2.34 4.68 -2.39
N LEU A 58 -2.73 5.81 -1.79
CA LEU A 58 -2.70 7.11 -2.44
C LEU A 58 -1.26 7.62 -2.61
N GLU A 59 -0.40 7.49 -1.60
CA GLU A 59 1.03 7.84 -1.67
C GLU A 59 1.73 7.10 -2.83
N HIS A 60 1.39 5.82 -3.01
CA HIS A 60 1.88 4.99 -4.11
C HIS A 60 1.13 5.17 -5.44
N LYS A 61 0.16 6.10 -5.51
CA LYS A 61 -0.65 6.41 -6.71
C LYS A 61 -1.44 5.21 -7.27
N ILE A 62 -1.70 4.21 -6.44
CA ILE A 62 -2.55 3.06 -6.78
C ILE A 62 -4.02 3.49 -6.85
N ILE A 63 -4.42 4.41 -5.96
CA ILE A 63 -5.75 5.02 -5.96
C ILE A 63 -5.65 6.55 -6.07
N SER A 64 -6.73 7.20 -6.48
CA SER A 64 -6.84 8.66 -6.53
C SER A 64 -7.45 9.25 -5.25
N GLU A 65 -7.26 10.55 -5.01
CA GLU A 65 -7.90 11.24 -3.88
C GLU A 65 -9.43 11.10 -3.90
N ARG A 66 -10.02 11.07 -5.10
CA ARG A 66 -11.46 10.82 -5.26
C ARG A 66 -11.84 9.46 -4.68
N LYS A 67 -11.07 8.42 -5.02
CA LYS A 67 -11.32 7.07 -4.54
C LYS A 67 -11.06 6.93 -3.04
N LYS A 68 -10.02 7.59 -2.53
CA LYS A 68 -9.79 7.72 -1.07
C LYS A 68 -11.03 8.28 -0.37
N LYS A 69 -11.60 9.38 -0.89
CA LYS A 69 -12.84 9.96 -0.33
C LYS A 69 -13.98 8.96 -0.41
N GLU A 70 -14.23 8.32 -1.55
CA GLU A 70 -15.32 7.33 -1.67
C GLU A 70 -15.25 6.21 -0.61
N ILE A 71 -14.06 5.71 -0.29
CA ILE A 71 -13.86 4.63 0.70
C ILE A 71 -13.92 5.14 2.14
N THR A 72 -13.37 6.32 2.41
CA THR A 72 -13.25 6.86 3.78
C THR A 72 -14.45 7.73 4.20
N ASP A 73 -15.25 8.18 3.24
CA ASP A 73 -16.35 9.09 3.48
C ASP A 73 -17.50 8.39 4.21
N GLY A 74 -17.81 8.94 5.39
CA GLY A 74 -18.87 8.47 6.30
C GLY A 74 -20.28 8.55 5.71
N TYR A 75 -20.48 9.30 4.63
CA TYR A 75 -21.78 9.45 3.98
C TYR A 75 -22.20 8.24 3.16
N THR A 76 -21.27 7.34 2.82
CA THR A 76 -21.64 6.02 2.29
C THR A 76 -22.23 5.23 3.46
N ARG A 77 -23.47 4.75 3.32
CA ARG A 77 -24.16 3.90 4.32
C ARG A 77 -23.48 2.52 4.50
N GLN A 78 -22.22 2.40 4.07
CA GLN A 78 -21.39 1.21 4.14
C GLN A 78 -20.87 1.03 5.58
N THR A 79 -20.88 -0.21 6.02
CA THR A 79 -20.21 -0.69 7.23
C THR A 79 -18.69 -0.71 7.03
N ALA A 80 -17.92 -0.78 8.12
CA ALA A 80 -16.46 -0.89 8.05
C ALA A 80 -16.01 -2.12 7.23
N GLY A 81 -16.75 -3.24 7.32
CA GLY A 81 -16.49 -4.43 6.54
C GLY A 81 -16.70 -4.23 5.03
N GLU A 82 -17.78 -3.56 4.63
CA GLU A 82 -18.05 -3.26 3.21
C GLU A 82 -17.00 -2.30 2.62
N ARG A 83 -16.54 -1.32 3.39
CA ARG A 83 -15.45 -0.41 2.95
C ARG A 83 -14.14 -1.16 2.77
N MET A 84 -13.84 -2.11 3.65
CA MET A 84 -12.68 -2.98 3.50
C MET A 84 -12.81 -3.89 2.27
N ASP A 85 -13.99 -4.47 2.04
CA ASP A 85 -14.24 -5.30 0.85
C ASP A 85 -14.02 -4.51 -0.45
N GLU A 86 -14.49 -3.27 -0.51
CA GLU A 86 -14.26 -2.39 -1.66
C GLU A 86 -12.76 -2.07 -1.83
N LEU A 87 -12.06 -1.76 -0.74
CA LEU A 87 -10.62 -1.51 -0.76
C LEU A 87 -9.83 -2.72 -1.28
N LEU A 88 -10.11 -3.91 -0.75
CA LEU A 88 -9.44 -5.15 -1.16
C LEU A 88 -9.76 -5.50 -2.62
N HIS A 89 -10.98 -5.23 -3.08
CA HIS A 89 -11.36 -5.40 -4.48
C HIS A 89 -10.56 -4.49 -5.41
N ILE A 90 -10.33 -3.23 -5.03
CA ILE A 90 -9.54 -2.28 -5.80
C ILE A 90 -8.07 -2.71 -5.87
N ILE A 91 -7.49 -3.12 -4.74
CA ILE A 91 -6.11 -3.61 -4.68
C ILE A 91 -5.97 -4.84 -5.58
N SER A 92 -6.87 -5.82 -5.44
CA SER A 92 -6.86 -7.03 -6.27
C SER A 92 -6.96 -6.70 -7.76
N SER A 93 -7.90 -5.83 -8.14
CA SER A 93 -8.05 -5.37 -9.52
C SER A 93 -6.80 -4.67 -10.06
N SER A 94 -6.14 -3.88 -9.21
CA SER A 94 -4.90 -3.18 -9.56
C SER A 94 -3.74 -4.16 -9.74
N ILE A 95 -3.61 -5.18 -8.88
CA ILE A 95 -2.61 -6.25 -9.01
C ILE A 95 -2.74 -7.02 -10.33
N LYS A 96 -3.99 -7.25 -10.77
CA LYS A 96 -4.26 -7.93 -12.04
C LYS A 96 -3.76 -7.11 -13.23
N MET A 97 -3.84 -5.78 -13.14
CA MET A 97 -3.37 -4.86 -14.17
C MET A 97 -1.85 -4.63 -14.11
N ASP A 98 -1.32 -4.55 -12.89
CA ASP A 98 0.09 -4.34 -12.60
C ASP A 98 0.48 -5.14 -11.35
N GLY A 99 1.25 -6.21 -11.54
CA GLY A 99 1.68 -7.07 -10.47
C GLY A 99 2.57 -6.36 -9.44
N GLU A 100 3.22 -5.26 -9.77
CA GLU A 100 4.04 -4.48 -8.83
C GLU A 100 3.23 -4.00 -7.62
N VAL A 101 1.93 -3.73 -7.82
CA VAL A 101 1.00 -3.34 -6.76
C VAL A 101 0.96 -4.36 -5.62
N PHE A 102 1.19 -5.65 -5.91
CA PHE A 102 1.25 -6.68 -4.89
C PHE A 102 2.45 -6.48 -3.97
N GLY A 103 3.63 -6.19 -4.54
CA GLY A 103 4.83 -5.88 -3.76
C GLY A 103 4.65 -4.66 -2.88
N ILE A 104 4.10 -3.60 -3.46
CA ILE A 104 3.78 -2.37 -2.73
C ILE A 104 2.84 -2.67 -1.56
N PHE A 105 1.80 -3.47 -1.77
CA PHE A 105 0.87 -3.83 -0.70
C PHE A 105 1.54 -4.62 0.43
N ILE A 106 2.44 -5.56 0.10
CA ILE A 106 3.24 -6.29 1.10
C ILE A 106 4.11 -5.34 1.93
N ASP A 107 4.72 -4.35 1.27
CA ASP A 107 5.57 -3.38 1.96
C ASP A 107 4.74 -2.44 2.86
N ILE A 108 3.55 -2.02 2.43
CA ILE A 108 2.60 -1.26 3.27
C ILE A 108 2.22 -2.04 4.53
N LEU A 109 1.91 -3.34 4.40
CA LEU A 109 1.58 -4.19 5.55
C LEU A 109 2.75 -4.31 6.54
N ARG A 110 3.98 -4.36 6.02
CA ARG A 110 5.19 -4.39 6.85
C ARG A 110 5.47 -3.04 7.51
N GLU A 111 5.17 -1.94 6.83
CA GLU A 111 5.34 -0.59 7.35
C GLU A 111 4.42 -0.32 8.54
N GLU A 112 3.16 -0.79 8.51
CA GLU A 112 2.25 -0.71 9.67
C GLU A 112 2.86 -1.38 10.92
N GLY A 113 3.77 -2.35 10.72
CA GLY A 113 4.65 -2.85 11.78
C GLY A 113 3.97 -3.71 12.86
N THR A 114 2.66 -3.95 12.77
CA THR A 114 1.96 -4.79 13.73
C THR A 114 2.32 -6.27 13.53
N ARG A 115 2.21 -7.07 14.60
CA ARG A 115 2.39 -8.53 14.50
C ARG A 115 1.42 -9.16 13.49
N VAL A 116 0.22 -8.61 13.41
CA VAL A 116 -0.86 -9.09 12.54
C VAL A 116 -0.55 -8.79 11.08
N THR A 117 -0.23 -7.54 10.74
CA THR A 117 0.07 -7.16 9.35
C THR A 117 1.36 -7.80 8.84
N ASN A 118 2.37 -7.99 9.70
CA ASN A 118 3.58 -8.73 9.35
C ASN A 118 3.30 -10.23 9.06
N ALA A 119 2.47 -10.87 9.88
CA ALA A 119 2.07 -12.27 9.65
C ALA A 119 1.26 -12.40 8.36
N LEU A 120 0.37 -11.45 8.09
CA LEU A 120 -0.42 -11.42 6.86
C LEU A 120 0.47 -11.24 5.62
N ALA A 121 1.44 -10.32 5.67
CA ALA A 121 2.42 -10.12 4.59
C ALA A 121 3.21 -11.42 4.32
N GLY A 122 3.61 -12.14 5.37
CA GLY A 122 4.24 -13.45 5.24
C GLY A 122 3.35 -14.47 4.54
N LYS A 123 2.10 -14.61 4.98
CA LYS A 123 1.12 -15.54 4.39
C LYS A 123 0.80 -15.24 2.94
N LEU A 124 0.63 -13.97 2.57
CA LEU A 124 0.41 -13.56 1.18
C LEU A 124 1.59 -13.96 0.30
N MET A 125 2.82 -13.80 0.79
CA MET A 125 4.03 -14.21 0.08
C MET A 125 4.19 -15.73 -0.01
N GLU A 126 3.77 -16.48 1.00
CA GLU A 126 3.71 -17.95 0.93
C GLU A 126 2.72 -18.40 -0.14
N LYS A 127 1.51 -17.83 -0.14
CA LYS A 127 0.46 -18.12 -1.12
C LYS A 127 0.84 -17.76 -2.55
N TYR A 128 1.61 -16.68 -2.74
CA TYR A 128 2.14 -16.33 -4.05
C TYR A 128 3.18 -17.33 -4.58
N LYS A 129 3.89 -18.05 -3.69
CA LYS A 129 4.94 -19.02 -4.06
C LYS A 129 4.42 -20.44 -4.22
N GLU A 130 3.17 -20.69 -3.88
CA GLU A 130 2.46 -21.98 -4.01
C GLU A 130 2.10 -22.28 -5.47
#